data_AF-A0A3D8I1T6-F1
#
_entry.id   AF-A0A3D8I1T6-F1
#
_cell.length_a   1.000
_cell.length_b   1.000
_cell.length_c   1.000
_cell.angle_alpha   90.00
_cell.angle_beta   90.00
_cell.angle_gamma   90.00
#
_symmetry.space_group_name_H-M   'P 1'
#
loop_
_entity.id
_entity.type
_entity.pdbx_description
1 polymer ?
#
loop_
_entity_poly.entity_id
_entity_poly.type
_entity_poly.pdbx_seq_one_letter_code
_entity_poly.pdbx_strand_id
1 'polypeptide(L)'
;MSEKQLNNIESKKLDSNGDGIVWEYRESQIDFFITLILSLPFAIFFCSLLIEGIHKFSNRNDTSLFMTLLLLFCAFICIYPSYRLIKLLNQKALYLTKENIVVEKYIGKTIIAPLGISYISNYSSIWGTAIFGMSSELTFYRIDSEHYKKISFILAFGCGNIEELYSYLLPKLETYLIGLQEEEYIECKIVLNIDGKMDSRIDFNKIERLRKEQENAM
;
A
#
# COMPACT_ATOMS: atom_id res chain seq x y z
N MET A 1 -40.24 -2.79 -13.87
CA MET A 1 -38.84 -2.52 -13.46
C MET A 1 -38.93 -1.67 -12.19
N SER A 2 -38.44 -2.15 -11.05
CA SER A 2 -38.74 -1.52 -9.74
C SER A 2 -37.81 -0.34 -9.42
N GLU A 3 -38.27 0.64 -8.65
CA GLU A 3 -37.47 1.81 -8.19
C GLU A 3 -36.16 1.41 -7.50
N LYS A 4 -36.10 0.21 -6.88
CA LYS A 4 -34.85 -0.35 -6.32
C LYS A 4 -33.77 -0.62 -7.37
N GLN A 5 -34.14 -0.90 -8.62
CA GLN A 5 -33.18 -1.08 -9.71
C GLN A 5 -32.72 0.26 -10.30
N LEU A 6 -33.55 1.32 -10.24
CA LEU A 6 -33.17 2.66 -10.69
C LEU A 6 -32.19 3.33 -9.71
N ASN A 7 -32.45 3.25 -8.40
CA ASN A 7 -31.60 3.86 -7.37
C ASN A 7 -30.18 3.26 -7.30
N ASN A 8 -30.00 2.01 -7.76
CA ASN A 8 -28.69 1.36 -7.80
C ASN A 8 -27.85 1.76 -9.03
N ILE A 9 -28.48 2.38 -10.04
CA ILE A 9 -27.82 2.85 -11.27
C ILE A 9 -27.36 4.31 -11.11
N GLU A 10 -28.08 5.13 -10.34
CA GLU A 10 -27.81 6.58 -10.21
C GLU A 10 -26.69 6.96 -9.22
N SER A 11 -26.26 6.10 -8.30
CA SER A 11 -25.22 6.45 -7.30
C SER A 11 -23.86 5.80 -7.54
N LYS A 12 -23.65 5.17 -8.70
CA LYS A 12 -22.38 4.49 -8.99
C LYS A 12 -21.35 5.52 -9.42
N LYS A 13 -20.46 5.92 -8.50
CA LYS A 13 -19.36 6.83 -8.82
C LYS A 13 -18.53 6.24 -9.96
N LEU A 14 -18.45 6.97 -11.06
CA LEU A 14 -17.66 6.60 -12.22
C LEU A 14 -16.31 7.30 -12.15
N ASP A 15 -15.29 6.66 -12.68
CA ASP A 15 -14.00 7.30 -12.88
C ASP A 15 -13.98 8.18 -14.15
N SER A 16 -12.82 8.79 -14.44
CA SER A 16 -12.64 9.66 -15.60
C SER A 16 -12.81 8.96 -16.96
N ASN A 17 -12.75 7.62 -17.00
CA ASN A 17 -12.96 6.80 -18.20
C ASN A 17 -14.38 6.21 -18.27
N GLY A 18 -15.23 6.48 -17.27
CA GLY A 18 -16.59 5.92 -17.18
C GLY A 18 -16.65 4.53 -16.52
N ASP A 19 -15.54 4.05 -15.95
CA ASP A 19 -15.52 2.79 -15.22
C ASP A 19 -16.14 2.95 -13.83
N GLY A 20 -16.96 1.98 -13.43
CA GLY A 20 -17.56 1.98 -12.10
C GLY A 20 -16.54 1.76 -11.00
N ILE A 21 -16.42 2.72 -10.09
CA ILE A 21 -15.57 2.63 -8.90
C ILE A 21 -16.22 1.65 -7.92
N VAL A 22 -15.45 0.65 -7.48
CA VAL A 22 -15.90 -0.40 -6.54
C VAL A 22 -15.40 -0.17 -5.11
N TRP A 23 -14.30 0.57 -4.98
CA TRP A 23 -13.75 0.99 -3.70
C TRP A 23 -12.95 2.28 -3.91
N GLU A 24 -12.99 3.19 -2.96
CA GLU A 24 -12.20 4.42 -2.96
C GLU A 24 -11.61 4.62 -1.57
N TYR A 25 -10.32 4.95 -1.50
CA TYR A 25 -9.64 5.23 -0.25
C TYR A 25 -10.21 6.50 0.38
N ARG A 26 -10.77 6.34 1.57
CA ARG A 26 -11.28 7.47 2.36
C ARG A 26 -10.22 7.88 3.37
N GLU A 27 -9.52 8.96 3.04
CA GLU A 27 -8.54 9.58 3.93
C GLU A 27 -9.24 10.43 4.99
N SER A 28 -8.88 10.22 6.25
CA SER A 28 -9.25 11.13 7.33
C SER A 28 -8.38 12.38 7.23
N GLN A 29 -9.01 13.56 7.08
CA GLN A 29 -8.27 14.83 7.03
C GLN A 29 -7.45 15.04 8.31
N ILE A 30 -7.99 14.63 9.46
CA ILE A 30 -7.31 14.75 10.75
C ILE A 30 -6.03 13.91 10.76
N ASP A 31 -6.15 12.66 10.31
CA ASP A 31 -5.03 11.71 10.23
C ASP A 31 -3.93 12.22 9.30
N PHE A 32 -4.33 12.76 8.15
CA PHE A 32 -3.42 13.42 7.21
C PHE A 32 -2.68 14.61 7.84
N PHE A 33 -3.38 15.50 8.54
CA PHE A 33 -2.75 16.65 9.20
C PHE A 33 -1.84 16.23 10.36
N ILE A 34 -2.20 15.20 11.12
CA ILE A 34 -1.33 14.63 12.17
C ILE A 34 -0.05 14.09 11.53
N THR A 35 -0.16 13.30 10.47
CA THR A 35 0.98 12.79 9.70
C THR A 35 1.88 13.94 9.22
N LEU A 36 1.29 15.03 8.70
CA LEU A 36 2.02 16.19 8.21
C LEU A 36 2.75 16.94 9.33
N ILE A 37 2.05 17.28 10.41
CA ILE A 37 2.59 18.05 11.55
C ILE A 37 3.71 17.28 12.25
N LEU A 38 3.62 15.95 12.30
CA LEU A 38 4.68 15.14 12.88
C LEU A 38 5.85 14.95 11.89
N SER A 39 5.59 14.69 10.62
CA SER A 39 6.66 14.44 9.63
C SER A 39 7.52 15.66 9.32
N LEU A 40 6.90 16.84 9.21
CA LEU A 40 7.56 18.03 8.69
C LEU A 40 8.68 18.56 9.61
N PRO A 41 8.48 18.70 10.94
CA PRO A 41 9.55 19.11 11.85
C PRO A 41 10.72 18.11 11.87
N PHE A 42 10.44 16.80 11.82
CA PHE A 42 11.48 15.79 11.75
C PHE A 42 12.31 15.92 10.47
N ALA A 43 11.67 16.11 9.31
CA ALA A 43 12.37 16.33 8.06
C ALA A 43 13.26 17.59 8.11
N ILE A 44 12.75 18.70 8.65
CA ILE A 44 13.52 19.95 8.81
C ILE A 44 14.71 19.75 9.75
N PHE A 45 14.52 19.05 10.87
CA PHE A 45 15.57 18.78 11.86
C PHE A 45 16.71 17.97 11.26
N PHE A 46 16.42 16.84 10.62
CA PHE A 46 17.46 16.01 10.02
C PHE A 46 18.15 16.71 8.83
N CYS A 47 17.42 17.48 8.01
CA CYS A 47 18.02 18.30 6.96
C CYS A 47 18.99 19.34 7.53
N SER A 48 18.65 19.95 8.66
CA SER A 48 19.55 20.90 9.35
C SER A 48 20.82 20.21 9.84
N LEU A 49 20.71 19.02 10.45
CA LEU A 49 21.86 18.22 10.87
C LEU A 49 22.75 17.81 9.70
N LEU A 50 22.15 17.47 8.56
CA LEU A 50 22.89 17.18 7.33
C LEU A 50 23.69 18.38 6.85
N ILE A 51 23.08 19.56 6.77
CA ILE A 51 23.74 20.78 6.31
C ILE A 51 24.91 21.12 7.24
N GLU A 52 24.71 21.06 8.55
CA GLU A 52 25.78 21.28 9.53
C GLU A 52 26.90 20.25 9.41
N GLY A 53 26.55 18.97 9.22
CA GLY A 53 27.51 17.90 8.98
C GLY A 53 28.36 18.17 7.75
N ILE A 54 27.72 18.51 6.62
CA ILE A 54 28.40 18.82 5.35
C ILE A 54 29.34 20.02 5.55
N HIS A 55 28.88 21.06 6.25
CA HIS A 55 29.69 22.24 6.53
C HIS A 55 30.94 21.91 7.39
N LYS A 56 30.79 21.10 8.45
CA LYS A 56 31.92 20.65 9.29
C LYS A 56 32.91 19.78 8.51
N PHE A 57 32.39 18.88 7.66
CA PHE A 57 33.20 18.00 6.81
C PHE A 57 33.98 18.79 5.75
N SER A 58 33.31 19.72 5.07
CA SER A 58 33.91 20.58 4.03
C SER A 58 35.03 21.46 4.60
N ASN A 59 34.85 21.98 5.82
CA ASN A 59 35.86 22.82 6.47
C ASN A 59 37.03 22.02 7.08
N ARG A 60 37.09 20.69 6.88
CA ARG A 60 38.09 19.77 7.44
C ARG A 60 38.24 19.83 8.97
N ASN A 61 37.24 20.36 9.67
CA ASN A 61 37.29 20.46 11.13
C ASN A 61 37.22 19.08 11.80
N ASP A 62 36.56 18.11 11.17
CA ASP A 62 36.54 16.70 11.58
C ASP A 62 36.17 15.82 10.37
N THR A 63 37.17 15.18 9.77
CA THR A 63 37.01 14.22 8.65
C THR A 63 37.28 12.79 9.11
N SER A 64 36.96 12.48 10.37
CA SER A 64 37.04 11.11 10.87
C SER A 64 36.06 10.20 10.13
N LEU A 65 36.40 8.91 10.04
CA LEU A 65 35.53 7.87 9.46
C LEU A 65 34.15 7.86 10.15
N PHE A 66 34.12 8.11 11.46
CA PHE A 66 32.91 8.24 12.26
C PHE A 66 32.00 9.37 11.77
N MET A 67 32.54 10.57 11.52
CA MET A 67 31.74 11.70 11.01
C MET A 67 31.21 11.43 9.61
N THR A 68 31.98 10.77 8.75
CA THR A 68 31.52 10.33 7.41
C THR A 68 30.35 9.35 7.50
N LEU A 69 30.42 8.35 8.40
CA LEU A 69 29.33 7.40 8.62
C LEU A 69 28.08 8.07 9.20
N LEU A 70 28.25 9.00 10.13
CA LEU A 70 27.15 9.78 10.70
C LEU A 70 26.44 10.62 9.62
N LEU A 71 27.20 11.27 8.73
CA LEU A 71 26.68 12.01 7.59
C LEU A 71 25.89 11.13 6.61
N LEU A 72 26.42 9.96 6.28
CA LEU A 72 25.72 8.99 5.40
C LEU A 72 24.41 8.52 6.03
N PHE A 73 24.43 8.26 7.33
CA PHE A 73 23.24 7.86 8.09
C PHE A 73 22.19 8.98 8.14
N CYS A 74 22.59 10.21 8.44
CA CYS A 74 21.70 11.38 8.40
C CYS A 74 21.15 11.62 6.98
N ALA A 75 21.96 11.41 5.93
CA ALA A 75 21.51 11.52 4.54
C ALA A 75 20.38 10.54 4.24
N PHE A 76 20.57 9.28 4.64
CA PHE A 76 19.58 8.24 4.48
C PHE A 76 18.28 8.56 5.24
N ILE A 77 18.39 9.02 6.48
CA ILE A 77 17.24 9.40 7.32
C ILE A 77 16.54 10.65 6.81
N CYS A 78 17.19 11.57 6.10
CA CYS A 78 16.49 12.71 5.51
C CYS A 78 15.70 12.34 4.26
N ILE A 79 16.31 11.55 3.38
CA ILE A 79 15.76 11.27 2.05
C ILE A 79 14.48 10.44 2.17
N TYR A 80 14.49 9.42 3.03
CA TYR A 80 13.42 8.44 3.07
C TYR A 80 12.06 9.00 3.59
N PRO A 81 11.97 9.70 4.74
CA PRO A 81 10.75 10.37 5.18
C PRO A 81 10.29 11.46 4.21
N SER A 82 11.24 12.24 3.66
CA SER A 82 10.92 13.30 2.69
C SER A 82 10.29 12.72 1.43
N TYR A 83 10.82 11.60 0.93
CA TYR A 83 10.23 10.87 -0.20
C TYR A 83 8.81 10.38 0.08
N ARG A 84 8.57 9.82 1.27
CA ARG A 84 7.22 9.37 1.67
C ARG A 84 6.25 10.54 1.80
N LEU A 85 6.70 11.66 2.39
CA LEU A 85 5.89 12.87 2.51
C LEU A 85 5.53 13.45 1.15
N ILE A 86 6.48 13.53 0.21
CA ILE A 86 6.22 13.99 -1.16
C ILE A 86 5.21 13.07 -1.85
N LYS A 87 5.35 11.75 -1.69
CA LYS A 87 4.38 10.79 -2.24
C LYS A 87 2.98 10.97 -1.67
N LEU A 88 2.87 11.15 -0.35
CA LEU A 88 1.60 11.38 0.33
C LEU A 88 0.95 12.68 -0.16
N LEU A 89 1.69 13.78 -0.19
CA LEU A 89 1.20 15.09 -0.65
C LEU A 89 0.80 15.08 -2.13
N ASN A 90 1.46 14.29 -2.96
CA ASN A 90 1.16 14.22 -4.38
C ASN A 90 0.01 13.26 -4.71
N GLN A 91 -0.50 12.46 -3.76
CA GLN A 91 -1.61 11.55 -3.98
C GLN A 91 -2.93 12.32 -3.92
N LYS A 92 -3.68 12.34 -5.03
CA LYS A 92 -4.97 13.02 -5.12
C LYS A 92 -6.13 12.08 -4.78
N ALA A 93 -6.10 10.88 -5.33
CA ALA A 93 -7.10 9.84 -5.08
C ALA A 93 -6.49 8.46 -5.31
N LEU A 94 -6.97 7.47 -4.57
CA LEU A 94 -6.67 6.06 -4.75
C LEU A 94 -8.00 5.30 -4.76
N TYR A 95 -8.29 4.58 -5.84
CA TYR A 95 -9.52 3.82 -5.97
C TYR A 95 -9.33 2.57 -6.82
N LEU A 96 -10.29 1.65 -6.72
CA LEU A 96 -10.40 0.46 -7.54
C LEU A 96 -11.57 0.61 -8.51
N THR A 97 -11.37 0.13 -9.73
CA THR A 97 -12.45 -0.29 -10.62
C THR A 97 -12.57 -1.81 -10.57
N LYS A 98 -13.40 -2.40 -11.43
CA LYS A 98 -13.49 -3.86 -11.52
C LYS A 98 -12.17 -4.52 -11.91
N GLU A 99 -11.39 -3.83 -12.75
CA GLU A 99 -10.21 -4.38 -13.42
C GLU A 99 -8.92 -3.68 -13.05
N ASN A 100 -8.98 -2.45 -12.52
CA ASN A 100 -7.79 -1.61 -12.32
C ASN A 100 -7.70 -1.07 -10.89
N ILE A 101 -6.46 -0.88 -10.46
CA ILE A 101 -6.05 -0.02 -9.37
C ILE A 101 -5.66 1.31 -9.98
N VAL A 102 -6.27 2.40 -9.53
CA VAL A 102 -6.03 3.73 -10.08
C VAL A 102 -5.56 4.68 -8.99
N VAL A 103 -4.48 5.41 -9.29
CA VAL A 103 -3.96 6.49 -8.44
C VAL A 103 -3.82 7.76 -9.24
N GLU A 104 -4.67 8.71 -8.87
CA GLU A 104 -4.57 10.07 -9.35
C GLU A 104 -3.52 10.83 -8.54
N LYS A 105 -2.80 11.71 -9.23
CA LYS A 105 -1.79 12.57 -8.62
C LYS A 105 -2.10 14.03 -8.90
N TYR A 106 -1.69 14.92 -8.01
CA TYR A 106 -1.71 16.35 -8.28
C TYR A 106 -0.68 16.73 -9.35
N ILE A 107 0.48 16.08 -9.34
CA ILE A 107 1.61 16.32 -10.23
C ILE A 107 2.00 15.01 -10.93
N GLY A 108 2.03 15.06 -12.26
CA GLY A 108 2.41 13.95 -13.12
C GLY A 108 1.23 13.13 -13.61
N LYS A 109 1.51 11.97 -14.21
CA LYS A 109 0.49 11.09 -14.80
C LYS A 109 -0.19 10.22 -13.74
N THR A 110 -1.50 10.02 -13.91
CA THR A 110 -2.28 8.99 -13.21
C THR A 110 -1.63 7.63 -13.43
N ILE A 111 -1.49 6.85 -12.36
CA ILE A 111 -1.04 5.46 -12.44
C ILE A 111 -2.28 4.59 -12.56
N ILE A 112 -2.31 3.74 -13.57
CA ILE A 112 -3.32 2.70 -13.77
C ILE A 112 -2.57 1.38 -13.81
N ALA A 113 -2.91 0.47 -12.91
CA ALA A 113 -2.34 -0.86 -12.85
C ALA A 113 -3.46 -1.90 -12.85
N PRO A 114 -3.28 -3.06 -13.51
CA PRO A 114 -4.28 -4.12 -13.48
C PRO A 114 -4.44 -4.69 -12.07
N LEU A 115 -5.68 -4.83 -11.61
CA LEU A 115 -6.04 -5.37 -10.30
C LEU A 115 -5.79 -6.88 -10.23
N GLY A 116 -6.18 -7.64 -11.25
CA GLY A 116 -6.02 -9.09 -11.31
C GLY A 116 -6.50 -9.82 -10.04
N ILE A 117 -5.80 -10.90 -9.69
CA ILE A 117 -5.95 -11.57 -8.40
C ILE A 117 -4.90 -11.00 -7.46
N SER A 118 -5.34 -10.10 -6.58
CA SER A 118 -4.45 -9.39 -5.66
C SER A 118 -4.86 -9.57 -4.20
N TYR A 119 -3.87 -9.69 -3.33
CA TYR A 119 -4.01 -9.47 -1.89
C TYR A 119 -3.35 -8.15 -1.50
N ILE A 120 -3.66 -7.65 -0.31
CA ILE A 120 -3.08 -6.42 0.22
C ILE A 120 -2.26 -6.70 1.47
N SER A 121 -1.22 -5.91 1.68
CA SER A 121 -0.59 -5.76 2.99
C SER A 121 -0.62 -4.30 3.39
N ASN A 122 -1.01 -4.03 4.63
CA ASN A 122 -0.90 -2.70 5.22
C ASN A 122 0.15 -2.75 6.32
N TYR A 123 1.29 -2.10 6.10
CA TYR A 123 2.36 -2.04 7.09
C TYR A 123 2.35 -0.67 7.79
N SER A 124 1.99 -0.68 9.08
CA SER A 124 2.17 0.45 9.99
C SER A 124 3.27 0.11 11.00
N SER A 125 4.43 0.77 10.94
CA SER A 125 5.47 0.59 11.96
C SER A 125 5.31 1.62 13.08
N ILE A 126 5.32 1.17 14.34
CA ILE A 126 5.34 2.06 15.52
C ILE A 126 6.71 2.75 15.70
N TRP A 127 7.79 2.10 15.26
CA TRP A 127 9.10 2.74 15.02
C TRP A 127 9.06 3.73 13.86
N GLY A 128 7.92 3.77 13.15
CA GLY A 128 7.66 4.60 12.01
C GLY A 128 7.22 6.03 12.27
N THR A 129 7.09 6.43 13.53
CA THR A 129 7.06 7.86 13.87
C THR A 129 8.36 8.56 13.46
N ALA A 130 9.52 8.01 13.85
CA ALA A 130 10.82 8.65 13.65
C ALA A 130 11.41 8.45 12.25
N ILE A 131 11.20 7.27 11.64
CA ILE A 131 11.81 6.89 10.34
C ILE A 131 10.81 6.99 9.18
N PHE A 132 9.52 6.84 9.46
CA PHE A 132 8.48 6.65 8.44
C PHE A 132 7.41 7.76 8.47
N GLY A 133 7.55 8.77 9.35
CA GLY A 133 6.70 9.95 9.40
C GLY A 133 5.24 9.71 9.82
N MET A 134 4.94 8.70 10.65
CA MET A 134 3.53 8.32 10.92
C MET A 134 2.74 8.20 9.61
N SER A 135 3.16 7.28 8.74
CA SER A 135 2.41 6.94 7.53
C SER A 135 2.54 5.45 7.28
N SER A 136 1.48 4.85 6.73
CA SER A 136 1.43 3.42 6.41
C SER A 136 1.74 3.19 4.94
N GLU A 137 2.20 1.99 4.60
CA GLU A 137 2.35 1.57 3.21
C GLU A 137 1.31 0.50 2.90
N LEU A 138 0.38 0.82 2.01
CA LEU A 138 -0.55 -0.13 1.43
C LEU A 138 0.07 -0.69 0.16
N THR A 139 0.34 -1.99 0.15
CA THR A 139 0.88 -2.69 -1.02
C THR A 139 -0.14 -3.70 -1.52
N PHE A 140 -0.44 -3.62 -2.82
CA PHE A 140 -1.14 -4.66 -3.55
C PHE A 140 -0.11 -5.63 -4.11
N TYR A 141 -0.33 -6.92 -3.88
CA TYR A 141 0.47 -8.01 -4.41
C TYR A 141 -0.38 -8.84 -5.32
N ARG A 142 0.03 -8.94 -6.59
CA ARG A 142 -0.68 -9.68 -7.61
C ARG A 142 -0.07 -11.06 -7.76
N ILE A 143 -0.89 -12.11 -7.67
CA ILE A 143 -0.42 -13.50 -7.67
C ILE A 143 -0.67 -14.23 -9.00
N ASP A 144 -1.57 -13.71 -9.85
CA ASP A 144 -1.86 -14.25 -11.18
C ASP A 144 -0.96 -13.67 -12.29
N SER A 145 0.16 -13.01 -11.95
CA SER A 145 1.04 -12.38 -12.94
C SER A 145 2.50 -12.36 -12.54
N GLU A 146 3.38 -12.70 -13.48
CA GLU A 146 4.83 -12.61 -13.31
C GLU A 146 5.38 -11.18 -13.47
N HIS A 147 4.73 -10.32 -14.28
CA HIS A 147 5.25 -9.00 -14.64
C HIS A 147 4.83 -7.87 -13.69
N TYR A 148 3.68 -8.00 -13.01
CA TYR A 148 3.13 -6.94 -12.15
C TYR A 148 2.93 -7.41 -10.70
N LYS A 149 3.99 -7.92 -10.08
CA LYS A 149 3.90 -8.58 -8.77
C LYS A 149 3.49 -7.65 -7.61
N LYS A 150 3.81 -6.35 -7.67
CA LYS A 150 3.46 -5.42 -6.58
C LYS A 150 3.32 -3.96 -7.00
N ILE A 151 2.41 -3.25 -6.33
CA ILE A 151 2.30 -1.79 -6.36
C ILE A 151 1.99 -1.25 -4.95
N SER A 152 2.70 -0.21 -4.54
CA SER A 152 2.65 0.31 -3.17
C SER A 152 2.34 1.81 -3.11
N PHE A 153 1.57 2.19 -2.10
CA PHE A 153 1.07 3.53 -1.87
C PHE A 153 1.31 3.96 -0.43
N ILE A 154 1.57 5.25 -0.23
CA ILE A 154 1.76 5.82 1.10
C ILE A 154 0.43 6.39 1.56
N LEU A 155 -0.01 5.98 2.74
CA LEU A 155 -1.24 6.42 3.38
C LEU A 155 -0.92 7.20 4.64
N ALA A 156 -1.73 8.20 4.99
CA ALA A 156 -1.65 8.85 6.29
C ALA A 156 -1.80 7.83 7.44
N PHE A 157 -1.33 8.20 8.62
CA PHE A 157 -1.46 7.37 9.82
C PHE A 157 -2.91 7.36 10.30
N GLY A 158 -3.50 6.17 10.32
CA GLY A 158 -4.89 5.99 10.71
C GLY A 158 -5.59 4.99 9.82
N CYS A 159 -6.73 4.51 10.28
CA CYS A 159 -7.50 3.50 9.58
C CYS A 159 -8.34 4.17 8.50
N GLY A 160 -7.90 4.08 7.24
CA GLY A 160 -8.81 4.21 6.12
C GLY A 160 -9.79 3.03 6.07
N ASN A 161 -10.69 3.04 5.10
CA ASN A 161 -11.63 1.94 4.81
C ASN A 161 -10.96 0.70 4.18
N ILE A 162 -9.82 0.29 4.73
CA ILE A 162 -9.03 -0.88 4.29
C ILE A 162 -9.79 -2.19 4.54
N GLU A 163 -10.65 -2.24 5.56
CA GLU A 163 -11.51 -3.40 5.81
C GLU A 163 -12.49 -3.67 4.65
N GLU A 164 -13.04 -2.60 4.06
CA GLU A 164 -13.91 -2.70 2.89
C GLU A 164 -13.12 -3.19 1.67
N LEU A 165 -11.88 -2.70 1.50
CA LEU A 165 -10.98 -3.16 0.44
C LEU A 165 -10.70 -4.65 0.57
N TYR A 166 -10.36 -5.09 1.78
CA TYR A 166 -10.09 -6.49 2.08
C TYR A 166 -11.31 -7.36 1.78
N SER A 167 -12.49 -6.95 2.25
CA SER A 167 -13.77 -7.65 2.02
C SER A 167 -14.12 -7.76 0.54
N TYR A 168 -13.70 -6.81 -0.30
CA TYR A 168 -13.90 -6.86 -1.75
C TYR A 168 -12.92 -7.81 -2.45
N LEU A 169 -11.65 -7.87 -2.01
CA LEU A 169 -10.61 -8.68 -2.65
C LEU A 169 -10.64 -10.14 -2.22
N LEU A 170 -10.93 -10.41 -0.95
CA LEU A 170 -10.85 -11.76 -0.36
C LEU A 170 -11.68 -12.81 -1.13
N PRO A 171 -12.95 -12.58 -1.50
CA PRO A 171 -13.74 -13.61 -2.19
C PRO A 171 -13.14 -14.00 -3.55
N LYS A 172 -12.55 -13.03 -4.27
CA LYS A 172 -11.88 -13.31 -5.55
C LYS A 172 -10.62 -14.15 -5.35
N LEU A 173 -9.84 -13.82 -4.31
CA LEU A 173 -8.65 -14.57 -3.93
C LEU A 173 -9.00 -15.99 -3.50
N GLU A 174 -9.99 -16.17 -2.62
CA GLU A 174 -10.46 -17.49 -2.19
C GLU A 174 -10.93 -18.34 -3.38
N THR A 175 -11.74 -17.76 -4.27
CA THR A 175 -12.23 -18.44 -5.48
C THR A 175 -11.09 -18.88 -6.38
N TYR A 176 -10.09 -18.01 -6.57
CA TYR A 176 -8.90 -18.34 -7.34
C TYR A 176 -8.13 -19.50 -6.72
N LEU A 177 -7.82 -19.44 -5.41
CA LEU A 177 -7.07 -20.48 -4.70
C LEU A 177 -7.80 -21.83 -4.69
N ILE A 178 -9.14 -21.84 -4.64
CA ILE A 178 -9.93 -23.06 -4.74
C ILE A 178 -9.76 -23.70 -6.13
N GLY A 179 -9.71 -22.90 -7.20
CA GLY A 179 -9.63 -23.40 -8.57
C GLY A 179 -8.23 -23.79 -9.07
N LEU A 180 -7.17 -23.57 -8.27
CA LEU A 180 -5.80 -23.90 -8.67
C LEU A 180 -5.53 -25.41 -8.71
N GLN A 181 -4.57 -25.83 -9.53
CA GLN A 181 -4.01 -27.19 -9.41
C GLN A 181 -3.23 -27.33 -8.10
N GLU A 182 -3.07 -28.56 -7.61
CA GLU A 182 -2.48 -28.79 -6.28
C GLU A 182 -1.04 -28.24 -6.16
N GLU A 183 -0.23 -28.39 -7.21
CA GLU A 183 1.13 -27.83 -7.25
C GLU A 183 1.11 -26.29 -7.14
N GLU A 184 0.32 -25.62 -7.98
CA GLU A 184 0.17 -24.15 -7.99
C GLU A 184 -0.43 -23.61 -6.67
N TYR A 185 -1.37 -24.36 -6.08
CA TYR A 185 -1.97 -24.02 -4.79
C TYR A 185 -0.93 -24.07 -3.67
N ILE A 186 -0.10 -25.11 -3.62
CA ILE A 186 0.96 -25.23 -2.61
C ILE A 186 1.96 -24.08 -2.77
N GLU A 187 2.38 -23.75 -4.00
CA GLU A 187 3.26 -22.62 -4.26
C GLU A 187 2.65 -21.29 -3.80
N CYS A 188 1.38 -21.02 -4.16
CA CYS A 188 0.67 -19.82 -3.73
C CYS A 188 0.52 -19.77 -2.21
N LYS A 189 0.16 -20.89 -1.56
CA LYS A 189 0.03 -21.00 -0.10
C LYS A 189 1.36 -20.70 0.59
N ILE A 190 2.48 -21.17 0.04
CA ILE A 190 3.81 -20.89 0.57
C ILE A 190 4.14 -19.40 0.41
N VAL A 191 3.97 -18.81 -0.77
CA VAL A 191 4.23 -17.38 -1.01
C VAL A 191 3.40 -16.50 -0.07
N LEU A 192 2.10 -16.79 0.04
CA LEU A 192 1.20 -16.07 0.93
C LEU A 192 1.60 -16.23 2.40
N ASN A 193 2.21 -17.36 2.82
CA ASN A 193 2.61 -17.63 4.21
C ASN A 193 3.99 -17.04 4.54
N ILE A 194 4.97 -17.18 3.63
CA ILE A 194 6.37 -16.77 3.81
C ILE A 194 6.51 -15.25 3.85
N ASP A 195 5.70 -14.52 3.10
CA ASP A 195 5.76 -13.05 3.11
C ASP A 195 5.42 -12.46 4.49
N GLY A 196 5.00 -13.27 5.48
CA GLY A 196 4.94 -12.95 6.92
C GLY A 196 3.96 -11.83 7.29
N LYS A 197 3.36 -11.20 6.28
CA LYS A 197 2.29 -10.20 6.33
C LYS A 197 0.94 -10.82 6.02
N MET A 198 0.88 -12.16 5.97
CA MET A 198 -0.35 -12.91 5.75
C MET A 198 -1.36 -12.40 6.75
N ASP A 199 -2.29 -11.60 6.23
CA ASP A 199 -3.41 -11.12 7.00
C ASP A 199 -4.04 -12.37 7.62
N SER A 200 -4.24 -12.38 8.94
CA SER A 200 -4.80 -13.50 9.71
C SER A 200 -6.24 -13.88 9.32
N ARG A 201 -6.65 -13.43 8.13
CA ARG A 201 -7.98 -13.33 7.60
C ARG A 201 -8.19 -14.23 6.37
N ILE A 202 -7.13 -14.79 5.76
CA ILE A 202 -7.31 -15.84 4.75
C ILE A 202 -7.45 -17.18 5.49
N ASP A 203 -8.60 -17.83 5.36
CA ASP A 203 -8.88 -19.12 5.99
C ASP A 203 -8.46 -20.28 5.06
N PHE A 204 -7.18 -20.68 5.16
CA PHE A 204 -6.66 -21.80 4.39
C PHE A 204 -7.32 -23.15 4.72
N ASN A 205 -7.85 -23.32 5.94
CA ASN A 205 -8.53 -24.55 6.32
C ASN A 205 -9.85 -24.67 5.56
N LYS A 206 -10.60 -23.56 5.47
CA LYS A 206 -11.82 -23.48 4.65
C LYS A 206 -11.51 -23.74 3.18
N ILE A 207 -10.48 -23.10 2.62
CA ILE A 207 -10.08 -23.27 1.21
C ILE A 207 -9.73 -24.74 0.94
N GLU A 208 -8.92 -25.36 1.78
CA GLU A 208 -8.50 -26.75 1.61
C GLU A 208 -9.66 -27.75 1.71
N ARG A 209 -10.64 -27.49 2.59
CA ARG A 209 -11.88 -28.27 2.64
C ARG A 209 -12.67 -28.18 1.33
N LEU A 210 -12.86 -26.95 0.81
CA LEU A 210 -13.61 -26.72 -0.43
C LEU A 210 -12.92 -27.33 -1.66
N ARG A 211 -11.58 -27.32 -1.71
CA ARG A 211 -10.81 -28.01 -2.76
C ARG A 211 -11.07 -29.52 -2.76
N LYS A 212 -10.98 -30.16 -1.59
CA LYS A 212 -11.27 -31.61 -1.43
C LYS A 212 -12.71 -31.96 -1.81
N GLU A 213 -13.67 -31.10 -1.49
CA GLU A 213 -15.08 -31.29 -1.90
C GLU A 213 -15.24 -31.24 -3.43
N GLN A 214 -14.53 -30.35 -4.12
CA GLN A 214 -14.55 -30.29 -5.58
C GLN A 214 -13.91 -31.52 -6.24
N GLU A 215 -12.78 -31.99 -5.71
CA GLU A 215 -12.10 -33.19 -6.21
C GLU A 215 -12.97 -34.45 -6.05
N ASN A 216 -13.69 -34.58 -4.93
CA ASN A 216 -14.58 -35.71 -4.68
C ASN A 216 -15.90 -35.67 -5.49
N ALA A 217 -16.22 -34.52 -6.10
CA ALA A 217 -17.41 -34.33 -6.92
C ALA A 217 -17.16 -34.54 -8.43
N MET A 218 -15.90 -34.71 -8.83
CA MET A 218 -15.47 -35.06 -10.20
C MET A 218 -15.29 -36.57 -10.35
#